data_AF-A0A5K0X6U9-F1
#
_entry.id   AF-A0A5K0X6U9-F1
#
_cell.length_a   1.000
_cell.length_b   1.000
_cell.length_c   1.000
_cell.angle_alpha   90.00
_cell.angle_beta   90.00
_cell.angle_gamma   90.00
#
_symmetry.space_group_name_H-M   'P 1'
#
loop_
_entity.id
_entity.type
_entity.pdbx_description
1 polymer ?
#
loop_
_entity_poly.entity_id
_entity_poly.type
_entity_poly.pdbx_seq_one_letter_code
_entity_poly.pdbx_strand_id
1 'polypeptide(L)'
;AYNESNSPMRPPPGRWMEELSILSVDSFKQFMVSLKSRGARMQTLAATVMTFAERSLRELVRDRTGGAAISGRAGDVNQRRRQRETLEGIVGTMPDETTAFPVSFLCCLLRAAIFLDSALAVRGELEQRVAAVLEHAAVDDLLAVGMGYEGERLVDHESVRRIVAEFAEKEKERKGSSLRDAAVRGTASEAMQRVAKTVDLYLAEIATDGDLSISTFTAMAVLIPKSARTHDDDLYRAADIYLK
;
A
#
# COMPACT_ATOMS: atom_id res chain seq x y z
N ALA A 1 20.41 27.72 -49.72
CA ALA A 1 19.22 27.74 -48.86
C ALA A 1 19.06 26.34 -48.25
N TYR A 2 19.49 26.16 -47.01
CA TYR A 2 19.27 24.90 -46.28
C TYR A 2 17.94 25.02 -45.53
N ASN A 3 17.00 24.13 -45.86
CA ASN A 3 15.70 24.04 -45.21
C ASN A 3 15.87 23.47 -43.80
N GLU A 4 15.70 24.32 -42.79
CA GLU A 4 15.41 23.88 -41.41
C GLU A 4 14.03 23.24 -41.39
N SER A 5 14.02 21.92 -41.53
CA SER A 5 12.82 21.11 -41.30
C SER A 5 12.56 21.08 -39.80
N ASN A 6 11.68 21.98 -39.37
CA ASN A 6 11.04 22.02 -38.06
C ASN A 6 10.42 20.64 -37.73
N SER A 7 11.21 19.74 -37.11
CA SER A 7 10.67 18.52 -36.50
C SER A 7 10.32 18.85 -35.05
N PRO A 8 9.05 18.74 -34.62
CA PRO A 8 8.73 18.88 -33.22
C PRO A 8 9.45 17.75 -32.48
N MET A 9 10.47 18.11 -31.70
CA MET A 9 11.12 17.22 -30.72
C MET A 9 10.10 16.86 -29.63
N ARG A 10 9.10 16.04 -29.97
CA ARG A 10 8.40 15.25 -28.96
C ARG A 10 9.26 14.03 -28.70
N PRO A 11 10.00 13.96 -27.58
CA PRO A 11 10.60 12.70 -27.19
C PRO A 11 9.49 11.63 -27.14
N PRO A 12 9.78 10.37 -27.53
CA PRO A 12 8.83 9.28 -27.42
C PRO A 12 8.21 9.26 -26.01
N PRO A 13 6.89 8.96 -25.90
CA PRO A 13 6.19 8.95 -24.63
C PRO A 13 6.91 8.00 -23.66
N GLY A 14 7.45 8.57 -22.58
CA GLY A 14 8.18 7.82 -21.55
C GLY A 14 9.71 7.99 -21.52
N ARG A 15 10.32 8.71 -22.46
CA ARG A 15 11.78 8.97 -22.39
C ARG A 15 12.20 9.79 -21.16
N TRP A 16 11.39 10.76 -20.77
CA TRP A 16 11.63 11.56 -19.56
C TRP A 16 11.49 10.74 -18.27
N MET A 17 10.77 9.61 -18.31
CA MET A 17 10.66 8.71 -17.16
C MET A 17 11.99 8.03 -16.86
N GLU A 18 12.80 7.71 -17.87
CA GLU A 18 14.14 7.11 -17.70
C GLU A 18 15.09 8.05 -16.97
N GLU A 19 15.03 9.35 -17.29
CA GLU A 19 15.81 10.42 -16.66
C GLU A 19 15.46 10.65 -15.18
N LEU A 20 14.27 10.20 -14.72
CA LEU A 20 13.88 10.32 -13.31
C LEU A 20 14.81 9.55 -12.36
N SER A 21 15.49 8.50 -12.85
CA SER A 21 16.42 7.70 -12.04
C SER A 21 17.66 8.47 -11.57
N ILE A 22 17.99 9.57 -12.24
CA ILE A 22 19.19 10.38 -11.98
C ILE A 22 18.88 11.49 -10.95
N LEU A 23 17.60 11.80 -10.74
CA LEU A 23 17.20 12.90 -9.86
C LEU A 23 17.45 12.55 -8.40
N SER A 24 18.02 13.51 -7.67
CA SER A 24 17.96 13.49 -6.21
C SER A 24 16.51 13.63 -5.74
N VAL A 25 16.25 13.22 -4.50
CA VAL A 25 14.93 13.33 -3.87
C VAL A 25 14.42 14.77 -3.88
N ASP A 26 15.30 15.75 -3.65
CA ASP A 26 14.94 17.16 -3.65
C ASP A 26 14.60 17.67 -5.05
N SER A 27 15.36 17.28 -6.07
CA SER A 27 15.04 17.59 -7.46
C SER A 27 13.72 16.95 -7.88
N PHE A 28 13.44 15.73 -7.44
CA PHE A 28 12.17 15.06 -7.66
C PHE A 28 11.00 15.81 -7.02
N LYS A 29 11.14 16.27 -5.76
CA LYS A 29 10.11 17.10 -5.10
C LYS A 29 9.81 18.38 -5.89
N GLN A 30 10.85 19.10 -6.33
CA GLN A 30 10.69 20.32 -7.13
C GLN A 30 10.04 20.05 -8.50
N PHE A 31 10.40 18.91 -9.12
CA PHE A 31 9.77 18.44 -10.34
C PHE A 31 8.27 18.18 -10.14
N MET A 32 7.91 17.48 -9.06
CA MET A 32 6.51 17.20 -8.71
C MET A 32 5.71 18.47 -8.45
N VAL A 33 6.27 19.46 -7.75
CA VAL A 33 5.63 20.78 -7.54
C VAL A 33 5.39 21.48 -8.88
N SER A 34 6.39 21.48 -9.76
CA SER A 34 6.29 22.09 -11.09
C SER A 34 5.28 21.38 -12.00
N LEU A 35 5.16 20.05 -11.87
CA LEU A 35 4.23 19.24 -12.63
C LEU A 35 2.78 19.50 -12.16
N LYS A 36 2.58 19.62 -10.84
CA LYS A 36 1.30 20.02 -10.24
C LYS A 36 0.88 21.43 -10.66
N SER A 37 1.78 22.42 -10.62
CA SER A 37 1.46 23.82 -10.97
C SER A 37 1.10 24.00 -12.46
N ARG A 38 1.53 23.08 -13.32
CA ARG A 38 1.18 23.03 -14.75
C ARG A 38 -0.12 22.27 -15.03
N GLY A 39 -0.85 21.83 -14.00
CA GLY A 39 -2.13 21.14 -14.14
C GLY A 39 -1.99 19.73 -14.70
N ALA A 40 -0.88 19.03 -14.43
CA ALA A 40 -0.73 17.64 -14.85
C ALA A 40 -1.85 16.76 -14.27
N ARG A 41 -2.31 15.81 -15.08
CA ARG A 41 -3.38 14.88 -14.67
C ARG A 41 -2.91 13.99 -13.53
N MET A 42 -3.87 13.57 -12.69
CA MET A 42 -3.64 12.69 -11.55
C MET A 42 -2.89 11.41 -11.95
N GLN A 43 -3.27 10.80 -13.07
CA GLN A 43 -2.65 9.57 -13.58
C GLN A 43 -1.18 9.81 -13.97
N THR A 44 -0.85 10.98 -14.51
CA THR A 44 0.53 11.35 -14.83
C THR A 44 1.35 11.54 -13.56
N LEU A 45 0.78 12.18 -12.54
CA LEU A 45 1.44 12.35 -11.24
C LEU A 45 1.71 10.99 -10.57
N ALA A 46 0.70 10.13 -10.51
CA ALA A 46 0.84 8.79 -9.95
C ALA A 46 1.86 7.94 -10.72
N ALA A 47 1.81 7.94 -12.06
CA ALA A 47 2.77 7.23 -12.89
C ALA A 47 4.21 7.73 -12.68
N THR A 48 4.39 9.03 -12.52
CA THR A 48 5.70 9.65 -12.22
C THR A 48 6.24 9.15 -10.88
N VAL A 49 5.40 9.17 -9.85
CA VAL A 49 5.75 8.70 -8.50
C VAL A 49 6.10 7.22 -8.49
N MET A 50 5.25 6.37 -9.09
CA MET A 50 5.50 4.93 -9.15
C MET A 50 6.81 4.63 -9.87
N THR A 51 7.03 5.29 -11.01
CA THR A 51 8.24 5.11 -11.81
C THR A 51 9.49 5.54 -11.06
N PHE A 52 9.44 6.67 -10.36
CA PHE A 52 10.56 7.13 -9.54
C PHE A 52 10.81 6.18 -8.36
N ALA A 53 9.76 5.71 -7.69
CA ALA A 53 9.85 4.75 -6.58
C ALA A 53 10.45 3.41 -7.02
N GLU A 54 9.96 2.82 -8.12
CA GLU A 54 10.46 1.55 -8.66
C GLU A 54 11.93 1.61 -9.12
N ARG A 55 12.42 2.80 -9.45
CA ARG A 55 13.82 3.03 -9.85
C ARG A 55 14.72 3.33 -8.66
N SER A 56 14.29 4.23 -7.77
CA SER A 56 15.08 4.68 -6.62
C SER A 56 15.08 3.69 -5.45
N LEU A 57 14.02 2.89 -5.31
CA LEU A 57 13.83 1.87 -4.27
C LEU A 57 13.62 0.49 -4.89
N ARG A 58 14.34 0.17 -5.97
CA ARG A 58 14.14 -1.05 -6.78
C ARG A 58 14.11 -2.33 -5.95
N GLU A 59 15.05 -2.48 -5.01
CA GLU A 59 15.18 -3.65 -4.13
C GLU A 59 13.98 -3.82 -3.18
N LEU A 60 13.27 -2.73 -2.86
CA LEU A 60 12.19 -2.72 -1.88
C LEU A 60 10.80 -2.74 -2.52
N VAL A 61 10.64 -2.09 -3.69
CA VAL A 61 9.34 -1.88 -4.34
C VAL A 61 9.09 -2.86 -5.48
N ARG A 62 10.14 -3.37 -6.15
CA ARG A 62 9.99 -4.22 -7.34
C ARG A 62 10.03 -5.73 -7.03
N ASP A 63 10.86 -6.15 -6.07
CA ASP A 63 10.97 -7.55 -5.66
C ASP A 63 9.95 -7.89 -4.56
N ARG A 64 8.73 -8.23 -5.01
CA ARG A 64 7.63 -8.64 -4.11
C ARG A 64 7.92 -9.95 -3.36
N THR A 65 8.75 -10.80 -3.95
CA THR A 65 9.05 -12.17 -3.50
C THR A 65 10.29 -12.30 -2.61
N GLY A 66 10.92 -11.21 -2.17
CA GLY A 66 12.00 -11.31 -1.18
C GLY A 66 13.25 -12.05 -1.64
N GLY A 67 13.39 -12.32 -2.94
CA GLY A 67 14.42 -13.22 -3.45
C GLY A 67 15.81 -12.59 -3.40
N ALA A 68 16.70 -13.13 -2.55
CA ALA A 68 18.17 -13.06 -2.54
C ALA A 68 18.87 -11.68 -2.54
N ALA A 69 18.22 -10.59 -2.94
CA ALA A 69 18.82 -9.26 -3.05
C ALA A 69 19.02 -8.59 -1.69
N ILE A 70 18.19 -8.92 -0.69
CA ILE A 70 18.28 -8.35 0.67
C ILE A 70 19.18 -9.20 1.57
N SER A 71 19.39 -10.48 1.20
CA SER A 71 20.31 -11.44 1.83
C SER A 71 21.80 -11.04 1.72
N GLY A 72 22.12 -10.09 0.84
CA GLY A 72 23.47 -9.60 0.61
C GLY A 72 23.77 -8.28 1.32
N ARG A 73 24.16 -8.34 2.59
CA ARG A 73 24.68 -7.26 3.45
C ARG A 73 23.60 -6.44 4.14
N ALA A 74 23.82 -6.24 5.44
CA ALA A 74 23.43 -5.01 6.10
C ALA A 74 23.82 -3.83 5.19
N GLY A 75 22.86 -3.30 4.44
CA GLY A 75 23.06 -2.07 3.68
C GLY A 75 23.68 -1.06 4.63
N ASP A 76 24.75 -0.40 4.19
CA ASP A 76 25.42 0.65 4.96
C ASP A 76 24.33 1.51 5.64
N VAL A 77 24.49 1.84 6.92
CA VAL A 77 23.54 2.69 7.66
C VAL A 77 23.21 3.94 6.84
N ASN A 78 24.19 4.45 6.07
CA ASN A 78 23.98 5.55 5.14
C ASN A 78 23.08 5.21 3.95
N GLN A 79 23.16 4.00 3.39
CA GLN A 79 22.26 3.54 2.33
C GLN A 79 20.82 3.43 2.84
N ARG A 80 20.61 2.79 4.00
CA ARG A 80 19.27 2.70 4.62
C ARG A 80 18.70 4.08 4.91
N ARG A 81 19.52 5.00 5.42
CA ARG A 81 19.13 6.40 5.63
C ARG A 81 18.72 7.09 4.33
N ARG A 82 19.51 6.96 3.25
CA ARG A 82 19.17 7.54 1.93
C ARG A 82 17.88 6.94 1.35
N GLN A 83 17.68 5.63 1.49
CA GLN A 83 16.44 4.95 1.07
C GLN A 83 15.24 5.48 1.87
N ARG A 84 15.39 5.65 3.19
CA ARG A 84 14.38 6.26 4.06
C ARG A 84 14.03 7.68 3.61
N GLU A 85 15.03 8.55 3.46
CA GLU A 85 14.84 9.94 3.00
C GLU A 85 14.15 10.01 1.62
N THR A 86 14.48 9.07 0.74
CA THR A 86 13.84 8.93 -0.58
C THR A 86 12.38 8.51 -0.46
N LEU A 87 12.09 7.49 0.35
CA LEU A 87 10.72 7.02 0.60
C LEU A 87 9.85 8.13 1.19
N GLU A 88 10.34 8.84 2.20
CA GLU A 88 9.60 9.94 2.84
C GLU A 88 9.36 11.08 1.84
N GLY A 89 10.34 11.37 0.98
CA GLY A 89 10.18 12.31 -0.11
C GLY A 89 9.14 11.88 -1.15
N ILE A 90 9.09 10.60 -1.50
CA ILE A 90 8.08 10.02 -2.40
C ILE A 90 6.69 10.22 -1.79
N VAL A 91 6.48 9.79 -0.54
CA VAL A 91 5.19 9.90 0.15
C VAL A 91 4.75 11.36 0.21
N GLY A 92 5.63 12.29 0.61
CA GLY A 92 5.31 13.71 0.68
C GLY A 92 5.01 14.39 -0.67
N THR A 93 5.26 13.72 -1.80
CA THR A 93 4.90 14.23 -3.15
C THR A 93 3.67 13.58 -3.75
N MET A 94 3.21 12.46 -3.18
CA MET A 94 2.05 11.74 -3.66
C MET A 94 0.84 12.66 -3.73
N PRO A 95 0.00 12.56 -4.77
CA PRO A 95 -1.25 13.30 -4.81
C PRO A 95 -2.25 12.75 -3.79
N ASP A 96 -3.24 13.55 -3.43
CA ASP A 96 -4.21 13.21 -2.38
C ASP A 96 -5.15 12.07 -2.78
N GLU A 97 -5.43 11.93 -4.08
CA GLU A 97 -6.31 10.89 -4.60
C GLU A 97 -5.60 9.53 -4.64
N THR A 98 -6.09 8.59 -3.83
CA THR A 98 -5.47 7.27 -3.62
C THR A 98 -5.80 6.26 -4.71
N THR A 99 -6.93 6.42 -5.40
CA THR A 99 -7.43 5.53 -6.46
C THR A 99 -6.54 5.51 -7.70
N ALA A 100 -5.64 6.50 -7.84
CA ALA A 100 -4.67 6.56 -8.93
C ALA A 100 -3.50 5.56 -8.78
N PHE A 101 -3.35 4.95 -7.60
CA PHE A 101 -2.31 3.98 -7.31
C PHE A 101 -2.87 2.55 -7.21
N PRO A 102 -2.18 1.54 -7.77
CA PRO A 102 -2.49 0.14 -7.46
C PRO A 102 -2.31 -0.14 -5.97
N VAL A 103 -3.23 -0.89 -5.37
CA VAL A 103 -3.14 -1.28 -3.95
C VAL A 103 -1.83 -2.03 -3.63
N SER A 104 -1.42 -2.92 -4.52
CA SER A 104 -0.14 -3.64 -4.38
C SER A 104 1.07 -2.71 -4.30
N PHE A 105 1.07 -1.58 -5.02
CA PHE A 105 2.14 -0.58 -4.95
C PHE A 105 2.14 0.12 -3.59
N LEU A 106 0.97 0.51 -3.08
CA LEU A 106 0.85 1.15 -1.76
C LEU A 106 1.30 0.20 -0.63
N CYS A 107 0.90 -1.08 -0.72
CA CYS A 107 1.35 -2.10 0.22
C CYS A 107 2.86 -2.32 0.18
N CYS A 108 3.47 -2.37 -1.01
CA CYS A 108 4.93 -2.46 -1.15
C CYS A 108 5.64 -1.24 -0.56
N LEU A 109 5.09 -0.05 -0.76
CA LEU A 109 5.66 1.19 -0.20
C LEU A 109 5.54 1.23 1.32
N LEU A 110 4.43 0.76 1.89
CA LEU A 110 4.26 0.61 3.34
C LEU A 110 5.22 -0.42 3.93
N ARG A 111 5.38 -1.59 3.29
CA ARG A 111 6.37 -2.60 3.67
C ARG A 111 7.78 -2.01 3.71
N ALA A 112 8.15 -1.24 2.68
CA ALA A 112 9.42 -0.54 2.62
C ALA A 112 9.58 0.48 3.76
N ALA A 113 8.52 1.23 4.09
CA ALA A 113 8.53 2.20 5.19
C ALA A 113 8.71 1.52 6.56
N ILE A 114 8.09 0.35 6.77
CA ILE A 114 8.25 -0.47 7.98
C ILE A 114 9.68 -0.99 8.06
N PHE A 115 10.19 -1.59 6.98
CA PHE A 115 11.55 -2.14 6.92
C PHE A 115 12.64 -1.08 7.14
N LEU A 116 12.45 0.10 6.56
CA LEU A 116 13.37 1.23 6.70
C LEU A 116 13.20 1.97 8.02
N ASP A 117 12.23 1.60 8.87
CA ASP A 117 11.92 2.28 10.13
C ASP A 117 11.67 3.79 9.93
N SER A 118 10.85 4.12 8.93
CA SER A 118 10.40 5.48 8.64
C SER A 118 9.53 6.06 9.76
N ALA A 119 9.42 7.39 9.81
CA ALA A 119 8.61 8.08 10.80
C ALA A 119 7.15 7.57 10.84
N LEU A 120 6.56 7.52 12.05
CA LEU A 120 5.17 7.06 12.25
C LEU A 120 4.15 7.85 11.41
N ALA A 121 4.39 9.15 11.17
CA ALA A 121 3.53 9.96 10.32
C ALA A 121 3.49 9.44 8.86
N VAL A 122 4.64 9.03 8.32
CA VAL A 122 4.78 8.51 6.96
C VAL A 122 4.10 7.15 6.84
N ARG A 123 4.31 6.28 7.83
CA ARG A 123 3.62 4.99 7.91
C ARG A 123 2.11 5.15 8.05
N GLY A 124 1.65 6.05 8.92
CA GLY A 124 0.23 6.33 9.13
C GLY A 124 -0.45 6.90 7.88
N GLU A 125 0.23 7.78 7.13
CA GLU A 125 -0.29 8.26 5.85
C GLU A 125 -0.45 7.11 4.84
N LEU A 126 0.55 6.22 4.74
CA LEU A 126 0.46 5.05 3.86
C LEU A 126 -0.64 4.08 4.29
N GLU A 127 -0.79 3.82 5.60
CA GLU A 127 -1.89 3.01 6.15
C GLU A 127 -3.26 3.61 5.77
N GLN A 128 -3.44 4.92 5.90
CA GLN A 128 -4.68 5.60 5.49
C GLN A 128 -4.94 5.48 3.98
N ARG A 129 -3.88 5.56 3.16
CA ARG A 129 -3.99 5.42 1.71
C ARG A 129 -4.35 4.00 1.30
N VAL A 130 -3.76 2.98 1.92
CA VAL A 130 -4.10 1.57 1.70
C VAL A 130 -5.54 1.31 2.15
N ALA A 131 -5.93 1.80 3.33
CA ALA A 131 -7.29 1.65 3.85
C ALA A 131 -8.33 2.23 2.88
N ALA A 132 -8.04 3.35 2.21
CA ALA A 132 -8.96 3.96 1.25
C ALA A 132 -9.24 3.11 0.00
N VAL A 133 -8.36 2.18 -0.36
CA VAL A 133 -8.50 1.29 -1.53
C VAL A 133 -8.54 -0.19 -1.15
N LEU A 134 -8.75 -0.49 0.14
CA LEU A 134 -8.67 -1.85 0.70
C LEU A 134 -9.67 -2.82 0.05
N GLU A 135 -10.80 -2.31 -0.46
CA GLU A 135 -11.79 -3.13 -1.17
C GLU A 135 -11.29 -3.78 -2.47
N HIS A 136 -10.13 -3.36 -2.97
CA HIS A 136 -9.46 -3.90 -4.14
C HIS A 136 -8.24 -4.76 -3.79
N ALA A 137 -7.90 -4.90 -2.50
CA ALA A 137 -6.74 -5.65 -2.05
C ALA A 137 -6.94 -7.17 -2.17
N ALA A 138 -5.91 -7.85 -2.66
CA ALA A 138 -5.77 -9.29 -2.52
C ALA A 138 -5.11 -9.65 -1.18
N VAL A 139 -5.17 -10.93 -0.81
CA VAL A 139 -4.52 -11.45 0.41
C VAL A 139 -3.00 -11.23 0.36
N ASP A 140 -2.41 -11.47 -0.82
CA ASP A 140 -0.98 -11.24 -1.07
C ASP A 140 -0.55 -9.79 -0.81
N ASP A 141 -1.45 -8.82 -1.04
CA ASP A 141 -1.16 -7.40 -0.77
C ASP A 141 -1.08 -7.13 0.73
N LEU A 142 -1.93 -7.77 1.55
CA LEU A 142 -1.87 -7.65 3.01
C LEU A 142 -0.70 -8.42 3.60
N LEU A 143 -0.42 -9.62 3.07
CA LEU A 143 0.78 -10.38 3.43
C LEU A 143 2.05 -9.60 3.11
N ALA A 144 2.09 -8.88 1.99
CA ALA A 144 3.23 -8.02 1.67
C ALA A 144 3.47 -6.94 2.73
N VAL A 145 2.43 -6.41 3.39
CA VAL A 145 2.59 -5.42 4.48
C VAL A 145 3.08 -6.10 5.76
N GLY A 146 2.48 -7.24 6.13
CA GLY A 146 2.74 -7.90 7.40
C GLY A 146 4.06 -8.69 7.45
N MET A 147 4.52 -9.21 6.31
CA MET A 147 5.69 -10.09 6.23
C MET A 147 6.98 -9.32 6.00
N GLY A 148 8.03 -9.72 6.72
CA GLY A 148 9.39 -9.25 6.46
C GLY A 148 9.85 -9.61 5.04
N TYR A 149 10.88 -8.95 4.52
CA TYR A 149 11.36 -9.19 3.16
C TYR A 149 11.87 -10.61 2.92
N GLU A 150 12.32 -11.32 3.95
CA GLU A 150 12.70 -12.75 3.83
C GLU A 150 11.48 -13.67 3.67
N GLY A 151 10.25 -13.19 3.90
CA GLY A 151 9.01 -13.94 3.72
C GLY A 151 8.74 -15.03 4.78
N GLU A 152 9.67 -15.25 5.71
CA GLU A 152 9.57 -16.33 6.70
C GLU A 152 8.87 -15.92 8.00
N ARG A 153 8.78 -14.62 8.28
CA ARG A 153 8.27 -14.12 9.56
C ARG A 153 7.32 -12.96 9.39
N LEU A 154 6.25 -12.98 10.15
CA LEU A 154 5.37 -11.84 10.34
C LEU A 154 6.08 -10.78 11.19
N VAL A 155 6.32 -9.61 10.60
CA VAL A 155 7.05 -8.51 11.24
C VAL A 155 6.10 -7.43 11.76
N ASP A 156 4.94 -7.26 11.11
CA ASP A 156 4.02 -6.16 11.46
C ASP A 156 2.54 -6.46 11.16
N HIS A 157 1.89 -7.25 12.02
CA HIS A 157 0.43 -7.43 11.97
C HIS A 157 -0.34 -6.17 12.37
N GLU A 158 0.29 -5.26 13.10
CA GLU A 158 -0.37 -4.09 13.68
C GLU A 158 -0.70 -3.05 12.62
N SER A 159 0.18 -2.86 11.63
CA SER A 159 -0.12 -2.04 10.45
C SER A 159 -1.32 -2.57 9.67
N VAL A 160 -1.41 -3.90 9.44
CA VAL A 160 -2.58 -4.51 8.78
C VAL A 160 -3.85 -4.31 9.61
N ARG A 161 -3.78 -4.50 10.94
CA ARG A 161 -4.91 -4.25 11.85
C ARG A 161 -5.39 -2.80 11.77
N ARG A 162 -4.47 -1.82 11.77
CA ARG A 162 -4.80 -0.39 11.65
C ARG A 162 -5.47 -0.06 10.31
N ILE A 163 -4.97 -0.62 9.20
CA ILE A 163 -5.58 -0.47 7.87
C ILE A 163 -7.03 -0.96 7.86
N VAL A 164 -7.27 -2.16 8.39
CA VAL A 164 -8.62 -2.76 8.44
C VAL A 164 -9.54 -1.93 9.33
N ALA A 165 -9.05 -1.46 10.48
CA ALA A 165 -9.83 -0.63 11.39
C ALA A 165 -10.24 0.71 10.74
N GLU A 166 -9.30 1.38 10.09
CA GLU A 166 -9.53 2.64 9.37
C GLU A 166 -10.58 2.48 8.25
N PHE A 167 -10.48 1.39 7.46
CA PHE A 167 -11.48 1.09 6.45
C PHE A 167 -12.87 0.84 7.07
N ALA A 168 -12.93 0.06 8.15
CA ALA A 168 -14.17 -0.27 8.82
C ALA A 168 -14.87 0.96 9.43
N GLU A 169 -14.12 1.89 10.03
CA GLU A 169 -14.67 3.15 10.53
C GLU A 169 -15.22 4.02 9.39
N LYS A 170 -14.49 4.18 8.28
CA LYS A 170 -14.97 4.92 7.11
C LYS A 170 -16.24 4.33 6.51
N GLU A 171 -16.36 3.01 6.46
CA GLU A 171 -17.58 2.34 5.99
C GLU A 171 -18.78 2.57 6.93
N LYS A 172 -18.56 2.66 8.26
CA LYS A 172 -19.61 3.01 9.22
C LYS A 172 -20.09 4.45 9.00
N GLU A 173 -19.17 5.40 8.79
CA GLU A 173 -19.50 6.81 8.53
C GLU A 173 -20.31 7.00 7.24
N ARG A 174 -19.95 6.27 6.16
CA ARG A 174 -20.71 6.27 4.90
C ARG A 174 -22.14 5.78 5.08
N LYS A 175 -22.36 4.77 5.91
CA LYS A 175 -23.70 4.26 6.23
C LYS A 175 -24.49 5.20 7.16
N GLY A 176 -23.82 5.82 8.14
CA GLY A 176 -24.45 6.73 9.10
C GLY A 176 -24.89 8.07 8.50
N SER A 177 -24.24 8.53 7.45
CA SER A 177 -24.56 9.78 6.74
C SER A 177 -25.69 9.64 5.71
N SER A 178 -26.03 8.42 5.27
CA SER A 178 -27.15 8.18 4.36
C SER A 178 -28.47 8.09 5.12
N LEU A 179 -29.14 9.23 5.30
CA LEU A 179 -30.53 9.31 5.80
C LEU A 179 -31.57 8.62 4.87
N ARG A 180 -31.14 8.08 3.71
CA ARG A 180 -32.02 7.55 2.67
C ARG A 180 -32.23 6.04 2.68
N ASP A 181 -31.40 5.24 3.37
CA ASP A 181 -31.46 3.76 3.31
C ASP A 181 -31.93 3.09 4.60
N ALA A 182 -32.95 3.67 5.23
CA ALA A 182 -33.66 3.05 6.35
C ALA A 182 -34.23 1.64 6.03
N ALA A 183 -34.36 1.26 4.76
CA ALA A 183 -34.91 -0.03 4.33
C ALA A 183 -33.84 -1.14 4.14
N VAL A 184 -32.55 -0.81 4.00
CA VAL A 184 -31.44 -1.77 3.75
C VAL A 184 -30.47 -1.81 4.93
N ARG A 185 -30.98 -1.63 6.15
CA ARG A 185 -30.15 -1.53 7.38
C ARG A 185 -29.48 -2.83 7.84
N GLY A 186 -29.67 -3.94 7.13
CA GLY A 186 -29.16 -5.25 7.53
C GLY A 186 -27.92 -5.75 6.79
N THR A 187 -27.61 -5.21 5.60
CA THR A 187 -26.60 -5.83 4.71
C THR A 187 -25.32 -5.01 4.67
N ALA A 188 -24.17 -5.69 4.73
CA ALA A 188 -22.88 -5.06 4.48
C ALA A 188 -22.81 -4.50 3.05
N SER A 189 -22.00 -3.45 2.83
CA SER A 189 -21.69 -3.00 1.47
C SER A 189 -20.89 -4.10 0.75
N GLU A 190 -20.96 -4.17 -0.58
CA GLU A 190 -20.14 -5.11 -1.34
C GLU A 190 -18.64 -4.91 -1.07
N ALA A 191 -18.21 -3.67 -0.88
CA ALA A 191 -16.85 -3.32 -0.47
C ALA A 191 -16.48 -3.99 0.86
N MET A 192 -17.33 -3.86 1.87
CA MET A 192 -17.13 -4.50 3.18
C MET A 192 -17.15 -6.02 3.10
N GLN A 193 -17.97 -6.62 2.23
CA GLN A 193 -17.98 -8.07 2.01
C GLN A 193 -16.68 -8.57 1.35
N ARG A 194 -16.15 -7.82 0.37
CA ARG A 194 -14.84 -8.12 -0.24
C ARG A 194 -13.73 -8.04 0.80
N VAL A 195 -13.70 -6.98 1.60
CA VAL A 195 -12.70 -6.82 2.67
C VAL A 195 -12.83 -7.91 3.73
N ALA A 196 -14.05 -8.29 4.12
CA ALA A 196 -14.28 -9.40 5.05
C ALA A 196 -13.61 -10.69 4.57
N LYS A 197 -13.83 -11.06 3.31
CA LYS A 197 -13.19 -12.22 2.70
C LYS A 197 -11.67 -12.12 2.68
N THR A 198 -11.12 -10.99 2.25
CA THR A 198 -9.66 -10.80 2.20
C THR A 198 -9.04 -10.87 3.60
N VAL A 199 -9.69 -10.31 4.63
CA VAL A 199 -9.22 -10.36 6.02
C VAL A 199 -9.31 -11.76 6.61
N ASP A 200 -10.41 -12.48 6.37
CA ASP A 200 -10.57 -13.85 6.88
C ASP A 200 -9.55 -14.81 6.22
N LEU A 201 -9.27 -14.65 4.93
CA LEU A 201 -8.19 -15.38 4.24
C LEU A 201 -6.80 -15.01 4.79
N TYR A 202 -6.53 -13.71 5.00
CA TYR A 202 -5.29 -13.25 5.61
C TYR A 202 -5.08 -13.85 7.02
N LEU A 203 -6.13 -13.87 7.85
CA LEU A 203 -6.10 -14.50 9.16
C LEU A 203 -5.76 -15.99 9.08
N ALA A 204 -6.27 -16.71 8.08
CA ALA A 204 -5.94 -18.12 7.87
C ALA A 204 -4.45 -18.33 7.50
N GLU A 205 -3.87 -17.45 6.70
CA GLU A 205 -2.45 -17.52 6.31
C GLU A 205 -1.54 -17.28 7.52
N ILE A 206 -1.85 -16.27 8.34
CA ILE A 206 -1.02 -15.93 9.51
C ILE A 206 -1.32 -16.78 10.75
N ALA A 207 -2.38 -17.61 10.73
CA ALA A 207 -2.80 -18.41 11.87
C ALA A 207 -1.74 -19.43 12.33
N THR A 208 -0.82 -19.82 11.45
CA THR A 208 0.29 -20.73 11.78
C THR A 208 1.52 -20.02 12.37
N ASP A 209 1.50 -18.68 12.41
CA ASP A 209 2.62 -17.91 12.94
C ASP A 209 2.67 -17.99 14.48
N GLY A 210 3.79 -18.48 15.02
CA GLY A 210 3.97 -18.67 16.46
C GLY A 210 4.01 -17.37 17.28
N ASP A 211 4.27 -16.23 16.66
CA ASP A 211 4.24 -14.91 17.32
C ASP A 211 2.82 -14.31 17.34
N LEU A 212 1.83 -14.91 16.67
CA LEU A 212 0.46 -14.41 16.64
C LEU A 212 -0.30 -14.74 17.93
N SER A 213 -0.50 -13.71 18.76
CA SER A 213 -1.30 -13.85 19.98
C SER A 213 -2.82 -13.94 19.72
N ILE A 214 -3.54 -14.61 20.62
CA ILE A 214 -5.00 -14.78 20.52
C ILE A 214 -5.74 -13.44 20.59
N SER A 215 -5.22 -12.50 21.36
CA SER A 215 -5.78 -11.15 21.46
C SER A 215 -5.64 -10.41 20.14
N THR A 216 -4.49 -10.53 19.46
CA THR A 216 -4.26 -9.97 18.13
C THR A 216 -5.19 -10.60 17.09
N PHE A 217 -5.28 -11.93 17.04
CA PHE A 217 -6.17 -12.66 16.12
C PHE A 217 -7.63 -12.22 16.29
N THR A 218 -8.11 -12.24 17.55
CA THR A 218 -9.49 -11.86 17.88
C THR A 218 -9.76 -10.38 17.57
N ALA A 219 -8.81 -9.50 17.89
CA ALA A 219 -8.93 -8.07 17.62
C ALA A 219 -9.13 -7.80 16.12
N MET A 220 -8.39 -8.47 15.24
CA MET A 220 -8.58 -8.36 13.79
C MET A 220 -9.92 -8.94 13.33
N ALA A 221 -10.30 -10.12 13.81
CA ALA A 221 -11.55 -10.78 13.42
C ALA A 221 -12.80 -9.94 13.76
N VAL A 222 -12.78 -9.22 14.89
CA VAL A 222 -13.89 -8.40 15.38
C VAL A 222 -14.04 -7.05 14.67
N LEU A 223 -13.00 -6.56 13.96
CA LEU A 223 -13.11 -5.32 13.16
C LEU A 223 -14.16 -5.44 12.05
N ILE A 224 -14.34 -6.66 11.53
CA ILE A 224 -15.29 -6.95 10.47
C ILE A 224 -16.64 -7.34 11.06
N PRO A 225 -17.73 -6.63 10.73
CA PRO A 225 -19.06 -6.94 11.25
C PRO A 225 -19.58 -8.27 10.69
N LYS A 226 -20.37 -9.00 11.48
CA LYS A 226 -20.97 -10.28 11.07
C LYS A 226 -21.82 -10.16 9.80
N SER A 227 -22.49 -9.03 9.57
CA SER A 227 -23.29 -8.80 8.36
C SER A 227 -22.49 -8.72 7.07
N ALA A 228 -21.15 -8.65 7.16
CA ALA A 228 -20.24 -8.70 6.01
C ALA A 228 -19.84 -10.11 5.59
N ARG A 229 -20.01 -11.09 6.48
CA ARG A 229 -19.72 -12.48 6.18
C ARG A 229 -21.00 -13.13 5.68
N THR A 230 -21.04 -13.37 4.37
CA THR A 230 -22.14 -14.13 3.76
C THR A 230 -22.04 -15.62 4.11
N HIS A 231 -20.80 -16.11 4.22
CA HIS A 231 -20.43 -17.44 4.68
C HIS A 231 -19.26 -17.27 5.65
N ASP A 232 -19.32 -17.91 6.82
CA ASP A 232 -18.28 -17.80 7.85
C ASP A 232 -17.16 -18.86 7.67
N ASP A 233 -17.21 -19.66 6.60
CA ASP A 233 -16.31 -20.79 6.37
C ASP A 233 -14.82 -20.39 6.41
N ASP A 234 -14.47 -19.23 5.84
CA ASP A 234 -13.09 -18.74 5.82
C ASP A 234 -12.59 -18.36 7.22
N LEU A 235 -13.43 -17.72 8.05
CA LEU A 235 -13.07 -17.36 9.43
C LEU A 235 -12.99 -18.60 10.32
N TYR A 236 -13.93 -19.53 10.21
CA TYR A 236 -13.87 -20.79 10.96
C TYR A 236 -12.65 -21.62 10.58
N ARG A 237 -12.28 -21.64 9.30
CA ARG A 237 -11.02 -22.26 8.84
C ARG A 237 -9.81 -21.59 9.48
N ALA A 238 -9.76 -20.25 9.51
CA ALA A 238 -8.68 -19.52 10.17
C ALA A 238 -8.57 -19.88 11.67
N ALA A 239 -9.71 -19.93 12.37
CA ALA A 239 -9.75 -20.29 13.78
C ALA A 239 -9.34 -21.76 14.04
N ASP A 240 -9.77 -22.70 13.20
CA ASP A 240 -9.36 -24.11 13.29
C ASP A 240 -7.84 -24.27 13.07
N ILE A 241 -7.25 -23.53 12.13
CA ILE A 241 -5.80 -23.52 11.94
C ILE A 241 -5.09 -22.94 13.17
N TYR A 242 -5.60 -21.83 13.72
CA TYR A 242 -4.99 -21.14 14.86
C TYR A 242 -5.00 -21.97 16.16
N LEU A 243 -6.04 -22.80 16.35
CA LEU A 243 -6.21 -23.61 17.57
C LEU A 243 -5.50 -24.96 17.52
N LYS A 244 -4.88 -25.32 16.38
CA LYS A 244 -4.09 -26.54 16.20
C LYS A 244 -2.65 -26.36 16.66
#